data_AF-A0A379EZ02-F1
#
_entry.id   AF-A0A379EZ02-F1
#
_cell.length_a   1.000
_cell.length_b   1.000
_cell.length_c   1.000
_cell.angle_alpha   90.00
_cell.angle_beta   90.00
_cell.angle_gamma   90.00
#
_symmetry.space_group_name_H-M   'P 1'
#
loop_
_entity.id
_entity.type
_entity.pdbx_description
1 polymer ?
#
loop_
_entity_poly.entity_id
_entity_poly.type
_entity_poly.pdbx_seq_one_letter_code
_entity_poly.pdbx_strand_id
1 'polypeptide(L)'
;MENIQKQYPNADILDITSMSSTRYAQILSPFYPHGNIPIPFTPGMYATCVEAVWQGLKVFQGYDVDLATFQNNTMKGLKRTVRKFGMPLGHRKGVYGKELLNYFDARMQIYLPTYKWMLDNVPEVHKVVERIAQRAKDHDIVFLDYNTNSEFRDITSPISHASLVKLYIEGRYPKDGEVYTSLTKEEAKARKENLKKEKKAAKSKIAIHKQKILFE
;
A
#
# COMPACT_ATOMS: atom_id res chain seq x y z
N MET A 1 18.54 -2.65 -8.28
CA MET A 1 19.26 -2.00 -7.16
C MET A 1 20.21 -0.92 -7.63
N GLU A 2 21.14 -1.21 -8.55
CA GLU A 2 22.18 -0.25 -8.99
C GLU A 2 21.68 1.15 -9.40
N ASN A 3 20.57 1.24 -10.14
CA ASN A 3 20.05 2.56 -10.56
C ASN A 3 19.45 3.37 -9.41
N ILE A 4 18.92 2.71 -8.39
CA ILE A 4 18.36 3.37 -7.20
C ILE A 4 19.50 3.86 -6.31
N GLN A 5 20.52 3.03 -6.09
CA GLN A 5 21.73 3.41 -5.37
C GLN A 5 22.44 4.59 -6.06
N LYS A 6 22.51 4.61 -7.40
CA LYS A 6 23.06 5.78 -8.11
C LYS A 6 22.25 7.06 -7.92
N GLN A 7 20.92 6.94 -7.81
CA GLN A 7 20.05 8.08 -7.58
C GLN A 7 20.07 8.56 -6.12
N TYR A 8 20.30 7.64 -5.18
CA TYR A 8 20.32 7.87 -3.74
C TYR A 8 21.51 7.12 -3.10
N PRO A 9 22.75 7.63 -3.27
CA PRO A 9 23.98 6.90 -2.95
C PRO A 9 24.19 6.59 -1.47
N ASN A 10 23.49 7.30 -0.58
CA ASN A 10 23.60 7.13 0.87
C ASN A 10 22.27 6.72 1.53
N ALA A 11 21.26 6.38 0.72
CA ALA A 11 19.96 6.03 1.26
C ALA A 11 19.88 4.56 1.70
N ASP A 12 19.18 4.33 2.81
CA ASP A 12 18.81 2.99 3.23
C ASP A 12 17.70 2.48 2.32
N ILE A 13 17.97 1.40 1.57
CA ILE A 13 17.00 0.79 0.67
C ILE A 13 16.30 -0.36 1.38
N LEU A 14 14.98 -0.26 1.54
CA LEU A 14 14.17 -1.22 2.24
C LEU A 14 13.10 -1.82 1.31
N ASP A 15 13.28 -3.09 0.94
CA ASP A 15 12.26 -3.85 0.22
C ASP A 15 11.18 -4.34 1.20
N ILE A 16 10.00 -3.73 1.14
CA ILE A 16 8.87 -4.07 2.01
C ILE A 16 7.84 -4.96 1.32
N THR A 17 8.15 -5.45 0.11
CA THR A 17 7.27 -6.38 -0.61
C THR A 17 7.18 -7.72 0.12
N SER A 18 6.16 -8.50 -0.23
CA SER A 18 6.01 -9.87 0.28
C SER A 18 7.16 -10.81 -0.15
N MET A 19 8.00 -10.40 -1.12
CA MET A 19 9.14 -11.17 -1.61
C MET A 19 10.46 -10.77 -0.94
N SER A 20 10.44 -9.79 -0.03
CA SER A 20 11.63 -9.37 0.69
C SER A 20 12.26 -10.55 1.42
N SER A 21 13.58 -10.69 1.27
CA SER A 21 14.39 -11.66 2.04
C SER A 21 14.56 -11.24 3.50
N THR A 22 14.16 -10.02 3.84
CA THR A 22 14.40 -9.41 5.13
C THR A 22 13.11 -9.35 5.93
N ARG A 23 13.01 -10.16 6.99
CA ARG A 23 11.77 -10.32 7.77
C ARG A 23 11.20 -8.99 8.27
N TYR A 24 12.01 -8.14 8.89
CA TYR A 24 11.53 -6.86 9.46
C TYR A 24 10.97 -5.91 8.39
N ALA A 25 11.37 -6.07 7.13
CA ALA A 25 10.82 -5.31 6.02
C ALA A 25 9.55 -5.99 5.47
N GLN A 26 9.60 -7.32 5.30
CA GLN A 26 8.50 -8.14 4.80
C GLN A 26 7.24 -8.03 5.65
N ILE A 27 7.36 -7.86 6.97
CA ILE A 27 6.21 -7.72 7.87
C ILE A 27 5.36 -6.47 7.60
N LEU A 28 5.90 -5.48 6.90
CA LEU A 28 5.17 -4.28 6.46
C LEU A 28 4.31 -4.55 5.22
N SER A 29 4.49 -5.71 4.57
CA SER A 29 3.65 -6.10 3.43
C SER A 29 2.21 -6.37 3.88
N PRO A 30 1.18 -5.89 3.15
CA PRO A 30 -0.20 -6.21 3.47
C PRO A 30 -0.52 -7.71 3.33
N PHE A 31 0.36 -8.49 2.69
CA PHE A 31 0.24 -9.93 2.54
C PHE A 31 0.73 -10.70 3.77
N TYR A 32 1.55 -10.09 4.64
CA TYR A 32 2.18 -10.80 5.75
C TYR A 32 1.14 -11.29 6.77
N PRO A 33 1.15 -12.58 7.16
CA PRO A 33 0.10 -13.21 7.95
C PRO A 33 0.28 -12.93 9.44
N HIS A 34 0.05 -11.69 9.86
CA HIS A 34 0.09 -11.27 11.27
C HIS A 34 -0.91 -12.01 12.17
N GLY A 35 -2.02 -12.48 11.59
CA GLY A 35 -3.16 -13.00 12.33
C GLY A 35 -3.97 -11.88 12.99
N ASN A 36 -5.18 -12.23 13.44
CA ASN A 36 -6.04 -11.37 14.25
C ASN A 36 -6.27 -9.95 13.69
N ILE A 37 -6.22 -9.77 12.36
CA ILE A 37 -6.55 -8.50 11.73
C ILE A 37 -8.08 -8.35 11.73
N PRO A 38 -8.67 -7.36 12.41
CA PRO A 38 -10.12 -7.22 12.49
C PRO A 38 -10.71 -6.96 11.11
N ILE A 39 -11.84 -7.59 10.81
CA ILE A 39 -12.59 -7.33 9.58
C ILE A 39 -13.52 -6.13 9.84
N PRO A 40 -13.35 -4.99 9.14
CA PRO A 40 -14.19 -3.81 9.35
C PRO A 40 -15.68 -4.14 9.22
N PHE A 41 -16.50 -3.47 10.04
CA PHE A 41 -17.96 -3.65 10.09
C PHE A 41 -18.44 -5.07 10.43
N THR A 42 -17.57 -5.92 10.97
CA THR A 42 -17.90 -7.30 11.36
C THR A 42 -17.29 -7.64 12.73
N PRO A 43 -17.89 -7.17 13.84
CA PRO A 43 -17.36 -7.41 15.18
C PRO A 43 -17.15 -8.90 15.44
N GLY A 44 -16.01 -9.25 16.06
CA GLY A 44 -15.66 -10.63 16.40
C GLY A 44 -15.12 -11.48 15.25
N MET A 45 -15.01 -10.94 14.03
CA MET A 45 -14.37 -11.64 12.91
C MET A 45 -13.01 -11.04 12.55
N TYR A 46 -12.07 -11.93 12.24
CA TYR A 46 -10.68 -11.60 11.97
C TYR A 46 -10.17 -12.32 10.73
N ALA A 47 -9.15 -11.74 10.10
CA ALA A 47 -8.41 -12.32 8.99
C ALA A 47 -6.93 -12.49 9.34
N THR A 48 -6.24 -13.29 8.54
CA THR A 48 -4.81 -13.56 8.66
C THR A 48 -3.93 -12.37 8.31
N CYS A 49 -4.34 -11.50 7.37
CA CYS A 49 -3.59 -10.32 6.96
C CYS A 49 -4.49 -9.22 6.37
N VAL A 50 -3.92 -8.04 6.13
CA VAL A 50 -4.63 -6.89 5.53
C VAL A 50 -5.17 -7.22 4.14
N GLU A 51 -4.37 -7.89 3.31
CA GLU A 51 -4.80 -8.30 1.97
C GLU A 51 -5.93 -9.33 2.02
N ALA A 52 -5.95 -10.22 3.02
CA ALA A 52 -7.03 -11.17 3.21
C ALA A 52 -8.36 -10.47 3.52
N VAL A 53 -8.36 -9.39 4.33
CA VAL A 53 -9.54 -8.54 4.52
C VAL A 53 -9.99 -7.95 3.18
N TRP A 54 -9.06 -7.32 2.45
CA TRP A 54 -9.35 -6.65 1.18
C TRP A 54 -9.93 -7.61 0.14
N GLN A 55 -9.29 -8.75 -0.09
CA GLN A 55 -9.71 -9.72 -1.10
C GLN A 55 -10.94 -10.50 -0.64
N GLY A 56 -11.04 -10.85 0.64
CA GLY A 56 -12.18 -11.58 1.17
C GLY A 56 -13.47 -10.78 1.06
N LEU A 57 -13.45 -9.47 1.34
CA LEU A 57 -14.62 -8.59 1.20
C LEU A 57 -14.94 -8.17 -0.24
N LYS A 58 -14.06 -8.46 -1.20
CA LYS A 58 -14.26 -8.08 -2.60
C LYS A 58 -15.39 -8.89 -3.24
N VAL A 59 -16.31 -8.20 -3.91
CA VAL A 59 -17.46 -8.82 -4.58
C VAL A 59 -17.29 -8.70 -6.09
N PHE A 60 -17.65 -9.76 -6.80
CA PHE A 60 -17.65 -9.87 -8.25
C PHE A 60 -19.05 -10.23 -8.74
N GLN A 61 -19.30 -10.08 -10.05
CA GLN A 61 -20.60 -10.41 -10.66
C GLN A 61 -21.14 -11.80 -10.30
N GLY A 62 -20.26 -12.81 -10.20
CA GLY A 62 -20.65 -14.19 -9.87
C GLY A 62 -20.20 -14.69 -8.50
N TYR A 63 -19.56 -13.85 -7.68
CA TYR A 63 -18.96 -14.28 -6.41
C TYR A 63 -19.08 -13.20 -5.34
N ASP A 64 -19.59 -13.57 -4.16
CA ASP A 64 -19.69 -12.67 -3.01
C ASP A 64 -18.42 -12.72 -2.13
N VAL A 65 -18.53 -12.28 -0.88
CA VAL A 65 -17.51 -12.38 0.17
C VAL A 65 -16.96 -13.82 0.25
N ASP A 66 -15.65 -13.95 0.39
CA ASP A 66 -14.95 -15.23 0.47
C ASP A 66 -14.34 -15.43 1.86
N LEU A 67 -15.01 -16.25 2.68
CA LEU A 67 -14.57 -16.56 4.04
C LEU A 67 -13.26 -17.37 4.08
N ALA A 68 -12.99 -18.19 3.07
CA ALA A 68 -11.76 -18.99 3.02
C ALA A 68 -10.54 -18.10 2.80
N THR A 69 -10.70 -17.00 2.04
CA THR A 69 -9.64 -16.01 1.85
C THR A 69 -9.19 -15.38 3.19
N PHE A 70 -10.10 -15.17 4.15
CA PHE A 70 -9.74 -14.63 5.48
C PHE A 70 -8.81 -15.55 6.28
N GLN A 71 -8.82 -16.85 6.01
CA GLN A 71 -8.04 -17.87 6.74
C GLN A 71 -6.70 -18.20 6.06
N ASN A 72 -6.42 -17.64 4.88
CA ASN A 72 -5.21 -17.96 4.13
C ASN A 72 -3.98 -17.26 4.74
N ASN A 73 -3.10 -18.04 5.38
CA ASN A 73 -1.85 -17.57 6.00
C ASN A 73 -0.59 -17.84 5.15
N THR A 74 -0.74 -18.30 3.91
CA THR A 74 0.40 -18.76 3.09
C THR A 74 1.11 -17.63 2.33
N MET A 75 0.57 -16.41 2.37
CA MET A 75 0.90 -15.27 1.48
C MET A 75 0.69 -15.53 -0.02
N LYS A 76 0.25 -16.73 -0.41
CA LYS A 76 0.07 -17.15 -1.80
C LYS A 76 -1.41 -17.30 -2.11
N GLY A 77 -1.80 -17.01 -3.35
CA GLY A 77 -3.18 -17.22 -3.81
C GLY A 77 -4.25 -16.32 -3.18
N LEU A 78 -3.86 -15.28 -2.42
CA LEU A 78 -4.80 -14.32 -1.81
C LEU A 78 -5.55 -13.47 -2.85
N LYS A 79 -4.91 -13.15 -3.98
CA LYS A 79 -5.49 -12.25 -4.98
C LYS A 79 -6.66 -12.91 -5.71
N ARG A 80 -7.85 -12.32 -5.58
CA ARG A 80 -9.03 -12.66 -6.39
C ARG A 80 -9.06 -11.80 -7.65
N THR A 81 -8.78 -12.43 -8.80
CA THR A 81 -8.52 -11.76 -10.08
C THR A 81 -9.71 -11.81 -11.02
N VAL A 82 -9.79 -10.83 -11.94
CA VAL A 82 -10.87 -10.74 -12.92
C VAL A 82 -10.96 -11.96 -13.84
N ARG A 83 -9.81 -12.57 -14.16
CA ARG A 83 -9.72 -13.77 -15.00
C ARG A 83 -10.47 -14.96 -14.40
N LYS A 84 -10.47 -15.10 -13.07
CA LYS A 84 -11.10 -16.23 -12.36
C LYS A 84 -12.50 -15.89 -11.86
N PHE A 85 -12.73 -14.67 -11.40
CA PHE A 85 -13.95 -14.30 -10.66
C PHE A 85 -14.89 -13.36 -11.43
N GLY A 86 -14.49 -12.85 -12.61
CA GLY A 86 -15.29 -11.91 -13.40
C GLY A 86 -15.07 -10.44 -13.03
N MET A 87 -16.00 -9.57 -13.42
CA MET A 87 -15.88 -8.13 -13.15
C MET A 87 -16.10 -7.83 -11.66
N PRO A 88 -15.20 -7.08 -10.99
CA PRO A 88 -15.42 -6.62 -9.62
C PRO A 88 -16.58 -5.62 -9.59
N LEU A 89 -17.48 -5.79 -8.62
CA LEU A 89 -18.59 -4.87 -8.38
C LEU A 89 -18.27 -3.87 -7.26
N GLY A 90 -17.43 -4.26 -6.30
CA GLY A 90 -17.09 -3.43 -5.14
C GLY A 90 -16.56 -4.26 -3.98
N HIS A 91 -16.69 -3.73 -2.77
CA HIS A 91 -16.40 -4.48 -1.54
C HIS A 91 -17.59 -4.44 -0.60
N ARG A 92 -17.91 -5.58 0.01
CA ARG A 92 -18.98 -5.65 1.00
C ARG A 92 -18.58 -4.88 2.25
N LYS A 93 -19.50 -4.05 2.76
CA LYS A 93 -19.32 -3.35 4.03
C LYS A 93 -19.57 -4.31 5.20
N GLY A 94 -18.55 -5.09 5.53
CA GLY A 94 -18.60 -6.16 6.50
C GLY A 94 -19.15 -7.47 5.92
N VAL A 95 -18.79 -8.60 6.52
CA VAL A 95 -19.06 -9.95 5.98
C VAL A 95 -20.56 -10.18 5.74
N TYR A 96 -21.39 -9.69 6.67
CA TYR A 96 -22.85 -9.85 6.64
C TYR A 96 -23.59 -8.56 6.23
N GLY A 97 -22.85 -7.57 5.73
CA GLY A 97 -23.42 -6.30 5.30
C GLY A 97 -24.34 -6.46 4.08
N LYS A 98 -25.20 -5.48 3.85
CA LYS A 98 -26.00 -5.38 2.62
C LYS A 98 -25.42 -4.35 1.64
N GLU A 99 -24.76 -3.34 2.16
CA GLU A 99 -24.14 -2.26 1.39
C GLU A 99 -22.91 -2.75 0.63
N LEU A 100 -22.81 -2.34 -0.64
CA LEU A 100 -21.65 -2.57 -1.48
C LEU A 100 -20.92 -1.24 -1.72
N LEU A 101 -19.70 -1.14 -1.22
CA LEU A 101 -18.86 0.03 -1.38
C LEU A 101 -18.21 0.03 -2.76
N ASN A 102 -18.20 1.19 -3.43
CA ASN A 102 -17.36 1.37 -4.61
C ASN A 102 -15.88 1.29 -4.22
N TYR A 103 -14.99 1.26 -5.22
CA TYR A 103 -13.56 1.07 -4.97
C TYR A 103 -12.93 2.15 -4.08
N PHE A 104 -13.32 3.43 -4.24
CA PHE A 104 -12.78 4.51 -3.43
C PHE A 104 -13.29 4.43 -1.98
N ASP A 105 -14.58 4.24 -1.79
CA ASP A 105 -15.18 4.13 -0.46
C ASP A 105 -14.64 2.90 0.28
N ALA A 106 -14.48 1.78 -0.42
CA ALA A 106 -13.84 0.59 0.14
C ALA A 106 -12.38 0.87 0.54
N ARG A 107 -11.62 1.62 -0.25
CA ARG A 107 -10.26 2.01 0.12
C ARG A 107 -10.25 2.83 1.41
N MET A 108 -11.12 3.84 1.51
CA MET A 108 -11.19 4.75 2.65
C MET A 108 -11.75 4.09 3.92
N GLN A 109 -12.73 3.20 3.79
CA GLN A 109 -13.45 2.61 4.93
C GLN A 109 -12.93 1.22 5.33
N ILE A 110 -12.25 0.52 4.43
CA ILE A 110 -11.73 -0.84 4.67
C ILE A 110 -10.21 -0.86 4.60
N TYR A 111 -9.62 -0.60 3.42
CA TYR A 111 -8.20 -0.87 3.21
C TYR A 111 -7.28 0.00 4.08
N LEU A 112 -7.47 1.32 4.06
CA LEU A 112 -6.62 2.26 4.80
C LEU A 112 -6.77 2.09 6.32
N PRO A 113 -7.98 2.01 6.89
CA PRO A 113 -8.14 1.77 8.33
C PRO A 113 -7.57 0.41 8.75
N THR A 114 -7.72 -0.63 7.94
CA THR A 114 -7.18 -1.96 8.25
C THR A 114 -5.64 -1.96 8.24
N TYR A 115 -5.02 -1.30 7.25
CA TYR A 115 -3.56 -1.18 7.21
C TYR A 115 -3.04 -0.32 8.37
N LYS A 116 -3.70 0.81 8.67
CA LYS A 116 -3.37 1.65 9.83
C LYS A 116 -3.50 0.87 11.14
N TRP A 117 -4.57 0.10 11.32
CA TRP A 117 -4.75 -0.75 12.49
C TRP A 117 -3.55 -1.69 12.68
N MET A 118 -3.06 -2.30 11.60
CA MET A 118 -1.86 -3.15 11.66
C MET A 118 -0.61 -2.38 12.09
N LEU A 119 -0.40 -1.16 11.59
CA LEU A 119 0.70 -0.28 12.02
C LEU A 119 0.61 0.14 13.49
N ASP A 120 -0.61 0.37 13.99
CA ASP A 120 -0.88 0.81 15.36
C ASP A 120 -0.83 -0.34 16.38
N ASN A 121 -1.32 -1.53 16.02
CA ASN A 121 -1.67 -2.57 17.00
C ASN A 121 -0.79 -3.81 16.94
N VAL A 122 -0.04 -4.05 15.85
CA VAL A 122 0.88 -5.19 15.79
C VAL A 122 2.23 -4.76 16.39
N PRO A 123 2.63 -5.28 17.58
CA PRO A 123 3.76 -4.71 18.33
C PRO A 123 5.09 -4.77 17.59
N GLU A 124 5.33 -5.83 16.80
CA GLU A 124 6.55 -5.94 16.01
C GLU A 124 6.60 -4.94 14.86
N VAL A 125 5.46 -4.73 14.18
CA VAL A 125 5.33 -3.74 13.12
C VAL A 125 5.59 -2.35 13.68
N HIS A 126 4.93 -2.01 14.79
CA HIS A 126 5.07 -0.70 15.41
C HIS A 126 6.54 -0.37 15.71
N LYS A 127 7.27 -1.30 16.33
CA LYS A 127 8.71 -1.15 16.60
C LYS A 127 9.55 -0.93 15.34
N VAL A 128 9.25 -1.63 14.25
CA VAL A 128 9.94 -1.44 12.97
C VAL A 128 9.67 -0.04 12.42
N VAL A 129 8.41 0.39 12.43
CA VAL A 129 8.01 1.71 11.93
C VAL A 129 8.65 2.83 12.74
N GLU A 130 8.70 2.72 14.08
CA GLU A 130 9.39 3.67 14.95
C GLU A 130 10.89 3.76 14.63
N ARG A 131 11.56 2.63 14.40
CA ARG A 131 12.98 2.61 14.01
C ARG A 131 13.21 3.26 12.65
N ILE A 132 12.34 3.00 11.69
CA ILE A 132 12.37 3.65 10.38
C ILE A 132 12.18 5.16 10.55
N ALA A 133 11.20 5.59 11.34
CA ALA A 133 10.93 7.00 11.62
C ALA A 133 12.13 7.70 12.29
N GLN A 134 12.80 7.03 13.24
CA GLN A 134 13.99 7.56 13.89
C GLN A 134 15.16 7.69 12.91
N ARG A 135 15.36 6.70 12.05
CA ARG A 135 16.41 6.70 11.01
C ARG A 135 16.14 7.72 9.91
N ALA A 136 14.87 8.00 9.61
CA ALA A 136 14.48 8.99 8.62
C ALA A 136 14.79 10.44 9.03
N LYS A 137 15.18 10.69 10.30
CA LYS A 137 15.55 12.03 10.79
C LYS A 137 16.89 12.50 10.24
N ASP A 138 17.82 11.58 9.99
CA ASP A 138 19.19 11.87 9.59
C ASP A 138 19.65 11.11 8.33
N HIS A 139 18.82 10.21 7.80
CA HIS A 139 19.12 9.44 6.58
C HIS A 139 17.92 9.37 5.65
N ASP A 140 18.19 9.41 4.34
CA ASP A 140 17.19 9.10 3.34
C ASP A 140 16.84 7.60 3.37
N ILE A 141 15.55 7.28 3.32
CA ILE A 141 15.05 5.91 3.23
C ILE A 141 14.27 5.73 1.94
N VAL A 142 14.64 4.74 1.15
CA VAL A 142 13.96 4.37 -0.09
C VAL A 142 13.23 3.05 0.11
N PHE A 143 11.91 3.10 0.16
CA PHE A 143 11.08 1.90 0.17
C PHE A 143 10.91 1.33 -1.25
N LEU A 144 11.00 0.01 -1.38
CA LEU A 144 10.64 -0.72 -2.59
C LEU A 144 9.29 -1.40 -2.41
N ASP A 145 8.44 -1.25 -3.42
CA ASP A 145 7.08 -1.78 -3.50
C ASP A 145 6.77 -2.12 -4.98
N TYR A 146 5.81 -3.02 -5.19
CA TYR A 146 5.25 -3.32 -6.50
C TYR A 146 4.49 -2.14 -7.11
N ASN A 147 3.84 -1.31 -6.28
CA ASN A 147 3.11 -0.14 -6.73
C ASN A 147 3.87 1.15 -6.37
N THR A 148 3.60 2.21 -7.12
CA THR A 148 4.22 3.53 -6.91
C THR A 148 3.21 4.66 -6.71
N ASN A 149 1.91 4.32 -6.66
CA ASN A 149 0.87 5.32 -6.41
C ASN A 149 0.90 5.76 -4.94
N SER A 150 1.39 6.97 -4.72
CA SER A 150 1.50 7.59 -3.39
C SER A 150 0.31 8.45 -2.99
N GLU A 151 -0.70 8.57 -3.85
CA GLU A 151 -1.88 9.39 -3.61
C GLU A 151 -3.08 8.49 -3.34
N PHE A 152 -3.57 8.51 -2.10
CA PHE A 152 -4.68 7.62 -1.70
C PHE A 152 -6.01 8.01 -2.37
N ARG A 153 -6.17 9.26 -2.81
CA ARG A 153 -7.31 9.72 -3.61
C ARG A 153 -7.26 9.26 -5.07
N ASP A 154 -6.10 8.83 -5.56
CA ASP A 154 -5.93 8.36 -6.94
C ASP A 154 -6.32 6.88 -7.06
N ILE A 155 -7.50 6.62 -7.63
CA ILE A 155 -8.01 5.26 -7.85
C ILE A 155 -7.63 4.66 -9.21
N THR A 156 -6.85 5.38 -10.03
CA THR A 156 -6.46 4.90 -11.37
C THR A 156 -5.47 3.74 -11.32
N SER A 157 -4.83 3.54 -10.17
CA SER A 157 -3.93 2.42 -9.90
C SER A 157 -3.96 2.01 -8.42
N PRO A 158 -3.55 0.77 -8.09
CA PRO A 158 -3.45 0.33 -6.71
C PRO A 158 -2.49 1.22 -5.92
N ILE A 159 -2.89 1.57 -4.70
CA ILE A 159 -2.06 2.36 -3.79
C ILE A 159 -0.79 1.58 -3.41
N SER A 160 0.30 2.31 -3.23
CA SER A 160 1.55 1.79 -2.69
C SER A 160 1.46 1.66 -1.17
N HIS A 161 1.76 0.47 -0.64
CA HIS A 161 1.86 0.28 0.81
C HIS A 161 3.11 0.95 1.38
N ALA A 162 4.18 1.10 0.58
CA ALA A 162 5.32 1.94 0.97
C ALA A 162 4.90 3.39 1.20
N SER A 163 3.99 3.91 0.39
CA SER A 163 3.45 5.25 0.60
C SER A 163 2.58 5.34 1.85
N LEU A 164 1.89 4.26 2.23
CA LEU A 164 1.13 4.21 3.48
C LEU A 164 2.03 4.25 4.72
N VAL A 165 3.14 3.51 4.71
CA VAL A 165 4.15 3.58 5.78
C VAL A 165 4.70 5.00 5.88
N LYS A 166 5.03 5.65 4.75
CA LYS A 166 5.50 7.04 4.73
C LYS A 166 4.46 8.00 5.32
N LEU A 167 3.19 7.90 4.89
CA LEU A 167 2.11 8.75 5.41
C LEU A 167 1.94 8.57 6.92
N TYR A 168 2.08 7.34 7.41
CA TYR A 168 2.00 7.03 8.83
C TYR A 168 3.13 7.69 9.62
N ILE A 169 4.38 7.50 9.20
CA ILE A 169 5.58 8.07 9.84
C ILE A 169 5.52 9.59 9.89
N GLU A 170 4.99 10.22 8.84
CA GLU A 170 4.90 11.68 8.74
C GLU A 170 3.64 12.27 9.40
N GLY A 171 2.80 11.45 10.01
CA GLY A 171 1.54 11.92 10.62
C GLY A 171 0.53 12.46 9.60
N ARG A 172 0.63 12.04 8.34
CA ARG A 172 -0.22 12.46 7.21
C ARG A 172 -1.19 11.37 6.74
N TYR A 173 -1.34 10.30 7.51
CA TYR A 173 -2.32 9.26 7.23
C TYR A 173 -3.74 9.86 7.26
N PRO A 174 -4.67 9.44 6.38
CA PRO A 174 -6.04 9.93 6.42
C PRO A 174 -6.67 9.79 7.80
N LYS A 175 -7.34 10.85 8.26
CA LYS A 175 -7.89 10.93 9.61
C LYS A 175 -9.35 10.52 9.64
N ASP A 176 -9.74 9.94 10.77
CA ASP A 176 -11.14 9.64 11.05
C ASP A 176 -11.95 10.95 11.13
N GLY A 177 -13.13 10.95 10.52
CA GLY A 177 -14.03 12.11 10.48
C GLY A 177 -13.72 13.15 9.39
N GLU A 178 -12.57 13.07 8.72
CA GLU A 178 -12.30 13.89 7.53
C GLU A 178 -13.01 13.31 6.30
N VAL A 179 -13.58 14.19 5.48
CA VAL A 179 -14.25 13.81 4.23
C VAL A 179 -13.27 13.94 3.08
N TYR A 180 -13.06 12.84 2.37
CA TYR A 180 -12.21 12.79 1.18
C TYR A 180 -13.01 12.42 -0.05
N THR A 181 -12.59 12.91 -1.21
CA THR A 181 -13.13 12.52 -2.52
C THR A 181 -12.01 11.94 -3.38
N SER A 182 -12.34 11.02 -4.28
CA SER A 182 -11.37 10.55 -5.27
C SER A 182 -10.93 11.70 -6.16
N LEU A 183 -9.73 11.61 -6.73
CA LEU A 183 -9.32 12.56 -7.76
C LEU A 183 -10.28 12.53 -8.96
N THR A 184 -10.54 13.69 -9.54
CA THR A 184 -11.20 13.78 -10.85
C THR A 184 -10.29 13.23 -11.94
N LYS A 185 -10.84 12.98 -13.13
CA LYS A 185 -10.05 12.51 -14.27
C LYS A 185 -8.99 13.53 -14.68
N GLU A 186 -9.33 14.81 -14.58
CA GLU A 186 -8.48 15.95 -14.91
C GLU A 186 -7.32 16.06 -13.89
N GLU A 187 -7.63 15.96 -12.59
CA GLU A 187 -6.62 15.95 -11.52
C GLU A 187 -5.66 14.77 -11.67
N ALA A 188 -6.18 13.55 -11.90
CA ALA A 188 -5.36 12.37 -12.09
C ALA A 188 -4.47 12.48 -13.34
N LYS A 189 -4.99 13.05 -14.44
CA LYS A 189 -4.23 13.30 -15.66
C LYS A 189 -3.10 14.31 -15.42
N ALA A 190 -3.41 15.45 -14.81
CA ALA A 190 -2.43 16.49 -14.48
C ALA A 190 -1.32 15.94 -13.57
N ARG A 191 -1.69 15.18 -12.54
CA ARG A 191 -0.73 14.49 -11.66
C ARG A 191 0.19 13.56 -12.44
N LYS A 192 -0.36 12.72 -13.33
CA LYS A 192 0.42 11.79 -14.14
C LYS A 192 1.40 12.52 -15.07
N GLU A 193 1.00 13.65 -15.62
CA GLU A 193 1.88 14.49 -16.45
C GLU A 193 3.02 15.12 -15.63
N ASN A 194 2.72 15.61 -14.43
CA ASN A 194 3.74 16.17 -13.52
C ASN A 194 4.76 15.10 -13.09
N LEU A 195 4.30 13.91 -12.68
CA LEU A 195 5.19 12.79 -12.33
C LEU A 195 6.09 12.37 -13.51
N LYS A 196 5.60 12.45 -14.76
CA LYS A 196 6.43 12.18 -15.95
C LYS A 196 7.51 13.25 -16.13
N LYS A 197 7.18 14.53 -15.93
CA LYS A 197 8.13 15.65 -16.02
C LYS A 197 9.22 15.52 -14.96
N GLU A 198 8.85 15.23 -13.71
CA GLU A 198 9.78 15.01 -12.59
C GLU A 198 10.74 13.84 -12.87
N LYS A 199 10.21 12.70 -13.35
CA LYS A 199 11.05 11.55 -13.72
C LYS A 199 12.03 11.88 -14.85
N LYS A 200 11.61 12.68 -15.84
CA LYS A 200 12.50 13.13 -16.93
C LYS A 200 13.60 14.04 -16.39
N ALA A 201 13.25 15.01 -15.53
CA ALA A 201 14.20 15.91 -14.91
C ALA A 201 15.22 15.18 -14.02
N ALA A 202 14.78 14.20 -13.22
CA ALA A 202 15.65 13.38 -12.39
C ALA A 202 16.66 12.58 -13.22
N LYS A 203 16.21 11.96 -14.34
CA LYS A 203 17.10 11.26 -15.27
C LYS A 203 18.13 12.19 -15.90
N SER A 204 17.73 13.40 -16.30
CA SER A 204 18.65 14.40 -16.85
C SER A 204 19.71 14.83 -15.82
N LYS A 205 19.32 15.04 -14.55
CA LYS A 205 20.27 15.36 -13.47
C LYS A 205 21.31 14.25 -13.26
N ILE A 206 20.86 12.99 -13.25
CA ILE A 206 21.76 11.82 -13.13
C ILE A 206 22.72 11.75 -14.32
N ALA A 207 22.25 12.00 -15.55
CA ALA A 207 23.10 12.00 -16.74
C ALA A 207 24.17 13.10 -16.69
N ILE A 208 23.82 14.32 -16.28
CA ILE A 208 24.76 15.45 -16.13
C ILE A 208 25.80 15.14 -15.04
N HIS A 209 25.37 14.60 -13.89
CA HIS A 209 26.28 14.22 -12.82
C HIS A 209 27.27 13.14 -13.27
N LYS A 210 26.80 12.14 -14.03
CA LYS A 210 27.65 11.10 -14.62
C LYS A 210 28.66 11.67 -15.62
N GLN A 211 28.26 12.67 -16.40
CA GLN A 211 29.17 13.34 -17.34
C GLN A 211 30.28 14.08 -16.58
N LYS A 212 29.96 14.81 -15.50
CA LYS A 212 30.97 15.49 -14.69
C LYS A 212 31.99 14.55 -14.06
N ILE A 213 31.55 13.43 -13.48
CA ILE A 213 32.45 12.42 -12.89
C ILE A 213 33.41 11.81 -13.93
N LEU A 214 33.00 11.73 -15.21
CA LEU A 214 33.87 11.20 -16.27
C LEU A 214 34.95 12.19 -16.75
N PHE A 215 34.88 13.46 -16.36
CA PHE A 215 35.81 14.52 -16.75
C PHE A 215 36.64 15.05 -15.57
N GLU A 216 36.56 14.41 -14.41
CA GLU A 216 37.41 14.59 -13.22
C GLU A 216 38.29 13.35 -13.02
#